data_AF-A0A946H4C8-F1
#
_entry.id   AF-A0A946H4C8-F1
#
_cell.length_a   1.000
_cell.length_b   1.000
_cell.length_c   1.000
_cell.angle_alpha   90.00
_cell.angle_beta   90.00
_cell.angle_gamma   90.00
#
_symmetry.space_group_name_H-M   'P 1'
#
loop_
_entity.id
_entity.type
_entity.pdbx_description
1 polymer ?
#
loop_
_entity_poly.entity_id
_entity_poly.type
_entity_poly.pdbx_seq_one_letter_code
_entity_poly.pdbx_strand_id
1 'polypeptide(L)' 'SLNTSGRWVGHGGYGGQYMLCDLESGVVGVAFSVVEDKDAYPDDYWPLMINMLEEIGELPFGD' A
#
# COMPACT_ATOMS: atom_id res chain seq x y z
N SER A 1 6.29 5.81 -7.26
CA SER A 1 5.02 6.47 -7.65
C SER A 1 4.25 6.87 -6.41
N LEU A 2 3.59 8.03 -6.41
CA LEU A 2 2.80 8.54 -5.27
C LEU A 2 1.30 8.38 -5.55
N ASN A 3 0.52 7.91 -4.57
CA ASN A 3 -0.93 7.70 -4.65
C ASN A 3 -1.64 8.27 -3.40
N THR A 4 -2.92 8.65 -3.52
CA THR A 4 -3.73 9.10 -2.38
C THR A 4 -5.22 8.92 -2.66
N SER A 5 -6.02 8.71 -1.61
CA SER A 5 -7.50 8.64 -1.66
C SER A 5 -8.20 9.84 -1.00
N GLY A 6 -7.43 10.80 -0.47
CA GLY A 6 -7.95 11.84 0.43
C GLY A 6 -8.00 11.43 1.91
N ARG A 7 -7.91 10.12 2.21
CA ARG A 7 -7.75 9.58 3.58
C ARG A 7 -6.32 9.15 3.86
N TRP A 8 -5.70 8.45 2.91
CA TRP A 8 -4.32 7.94 3.04
C TRP A 8 -3.41 8.52 1.97
N VAL A 9 -2.10 8.43 2.22
CA VAL A 9 -1.03 8.69 1.25
C VAL A 9 -0.18 7.44 1.07
N GLY A 10 0.18 7.11 -0.16
CA GLY A 10 0.89 5.88 -0.49
C GLY A 10 2.07 6.12 -1.42
N HIS A 11 3.10 5.29 -1.29
CA HIS A 11 4.31 5.34 -2.11
C HIS A 11 4.76 3.94 -2.52
N GLY A 12 4.71 3.66 -3.82
CA GLY A 12 5.29 2.45 -4.42
C GLY A 12 6.75 2.64 -4.81
N GLY A 13 7.59 1.70 -4.38
CA GLY A 13 8.97 1.52 -4.82
C GLY A 13 9.09 0.40 -5.86
N TYR A 14 10.25 0.32 -6.51
CA TYR A 14 10.51 -0.69 -7.54
C TYR A 14 10.59 -2.10 -6.94
N GLY A 15 10.08 -3.10 -7.65
CA GLY A 15 10.22 -4.51 -7.28
C GLY A 15 9.45 -4.91 -6.02
N GLY A 16 8.19 -4.49 -5.90
CA GLY A 16 7.27 -5.02 -4.89
C GLY A 16 7.30 -4.32 -3.53
N GLN A 17 7.81 -3.09 -3.46
CA GLN A 17 7.82 -2.31 -2.22
C GLN A 17 6.65 -1.34 -2.21
N TYR A 18 5.85 -1.32 -1.15
CA TYR A 18 4.76 -0.36 -1.01
C TYR A 18 4.58 0.11 0.44
N MET A 19 4.28 1.38 0.60
CA MET A 19 3.93 2.01 1.88
C MET A 19 2.61 2.74 1.74
N LEU A 20 1.74 2.62 2.74
CA LEU A 20 0.49 3.37 2.89
C LEU A 20 0.42 3.93 4.31
N CYS A 21 0.19 5.24 4.42
CA CYS A 21 -0.05 5.92 5.68
C CYS A 21 -1.51 6.38 5.71
N ASP A 22 -2.33 5.73 6.53
CA ASP A 22 -3.70 6.17 6.83
C ASP A 22 -3.64 7.31 7.85
N LEU A 23 -4.04 8.50 7.43
CA LEU A 23 -3.94 9.71 8.24
C LEU A 23 -5.07 9.84 9.24
N GLU A 24 -6.16 9.10 9.06
CA GLU A 24 -7.33 9.14 9.93
C GLU A 24 -7.15 8.18 11.12
N SER A 25 -6.70 6.95 10.87
CA SER A 25 -6.41 5.99 11.94
C SER A 25 -4.99 6.12 12.52
N GLY A 26 -4.08 6.80 11.81
CA GLY A 26 -2.66 6.90 12.18
C GLY A 26 -1.86 5.63 11.89
N VAL A 27 -2.45 4.65 11.20
CA VAL A 27 -1.82 3.37 10.86
C VAL A 27 -0.89 3.55 9.67
N VAL A 28 0.28 2.91 9.75
CA VAL A 28 1.21 2.81 8.63
C VAL A 28 1.39 1.36 8.26
N GLY A 29 0.97 1.01 7.05
CA GLY A 29 1.17 -0.29 6.44
C GLY A 29 2.37 -0.27 5.50
N VAL A 30 3.24 -1.28 5.62
CA VAL A 30 4.38 -1.47 4.72
C VAL A 30 4.39 -2.91 4.23
N ALA A 31 4.54 -3.08 2.93
CA ALA A 31 4.65 -4.39 2.30
C ALA A 31 5.91 -4.50 1.44
N PHE A 32 6.54 -5.66 1.54
CA PHE A 32 7.67 -6.06 0.71
C PHE A 32 7.34 -7.42 0.09
N SER A 33 7.48 -7.53 -1.22
CA SER A 33 7.32 -8.78 -1.95
C SER A 33 8.44 -8.97 -2.97
N VAL A 34 8.51 -10.17 -3.53
CA VAL A 34 9.30 -10.44 -4.73
C VAL A 34 8.34 -10.47 -5.91
N VAL A 35 8.57 -9.57 -6.86
CA VAL A 35 7.81 -9.51 -8.10
C VAL A 35 8.62 -10.20 -9.20
N GLU A 36 8.18 -11.39 -9.62
CA GLU A 36 8.82 -12.20 -10.66
C GLU A 36 8.34 -11.79 -12.07
N ASP A 37 8.47 -10.51 -12.38
CA ASP A 37 8.21 -9.95 -13.70
C ASP A 37 9.47 -9.25 -14.24
N LYS A 38 9.65 -9.22 -15.57
CA LYS A 38 10.84 -8.64 -16.22
C LYS A 38 11.02 -7.15 -15.92
N ASP A 39 9.93 -6.42 -15.71
CA ASP A 39 9.93 -4.99 -15.42
C ASP A 39 9.71 -4.72 -13.92
N ALA A 40 9.51 -5.78 -13.13
CA ALA A 40 9.19 -5.76 -11.71
C ALA A 40 8.03 -4.80 -11.35
N TYR A 41 7.08 -4.65 -12.29
CA TYR A 41 5.96 -3.71 -12.20
C TYR A 41 4.68 -4.23 -12.89
N PRO A 42 4.11 -5.36 -12.44
CA PRO A 42 2.86 -5.87 -12.99
C PRO A 42 1.67 -5.00 -12.56
N ASP A 43 0.80 -4.67 -13.52
CA ASP A 43 -0.32 -3.74 -13.32
C ASP A 43 -1.40 -4.27 -12.36
N ASP A 44 -1.54 -5.60 -12.25
CA ASP A 44 -2.55 -6.26 -11.40
C ASP A 44 -2.11 -6.46 -9.94
N TYR A 45 -0.82 -6.28 -9.64
CA TYR A 45 -0.28 -6.41 -8.28
C TYR A 45 -0.61 -5.19 -7.41
N TRP A 46 -0.43 -3.98 -7.94
CA TRP A 46 -0.55 -2.75 -7.15
C TRP A 46 -1.96 -2.49 -6.61
N PRO A 47 -3.05 -2.64 -7.39
CA PRO A 47 -4.40 -2.45 -6.87
C PRO A 47 -4.71 -3.40 -5.70
N LEU A 48 -4.27 -4.66 -5.77
CA LEU A 48 -4.48 -5.64 -4.71
C LEU A 48 -3.74 -5.25 -3.43
N MET A 49 -2.48 -4.82 -3.55
CA MET A 49 -1.68 -4.37 -2.41
C MET A 49 -2.25 -3.12 -1.74
N ILE A 50 -2.72 -2.15 -2.54
CA ILE A 50 -3.32 -0.91 -2.06
C ILE A 50 -4.59 -1.22 -1.30
N ASN A 51 -5.50 -1.99 -1.90
CA ASN A 51 -6.78 -2.35 -1.29
C ASN A 51 -6.57 -3.08 0.05
N MET A 52 -5.64 -4.04 0.10
CA MET A 52 -5.34 -4.76 1.34
C MET A 52 -4.84 -3.82 2.45
N LEU A 53 -3.94 -2.89 2.13
CA LEU A 53 -3.39 -1.96 3.14
C LEU A 53 -4.40 -0.89 3.55
N GLU A 54 -5.30 -0.49 2.65
CA GLU A 54 -6.44 0.37 2.95
C GLU A 54 -7.43 -0.33 3.91
N GLU A 55 -7.84 -1.56 3.59
CA GLU A 55 -8.69 -2.38 4.46
C GLU A 55 -8.06 -2.55 5.86
N ILE A 56 -6.75 -2.79 5.92
CA ILE A 56 -6.02 -2.83 7.19
C ILE A 56 -6.12 -1.49 7.89
N GLY A 57 -5.85 -0.36 7.23
CA GLY A 57 -5.88 0.98 7.84
C GLY A 57 -7.24 1.41 8.40
N GLU A 58 -8.32 0.81 7.90
CA GLU A 58 -9.70 1.03 8.35
C GLU A 58 -10.12 0.14 9.53
N LEU A 59 -9.31 -0.85 9.91
CA LEU A 59 -9.59 -1.66 11.10
C LEU A 59 -9.61 -0.78 12.36
N PRO A 60 -10.39 -1.17 13.38
CA PRO A 60 -10.38 -0.46 14.65
C PRO A 60 -9.04 -0.71 15.36
N PHE A 61 -8.17 0.29 15.38
CA PHE A 61 -6.95 0.30 16.17
C PHE A 61 -7.08 1.28 17.34
N GLY A 62 -6.75 0.80 18.54
CA GLY A 62 -6.93 1.53 19.80
C GLY A 62 -8.02 0.90 20.67
N ASP A 63 -7.86 1.02 21.98
CA ASP A 63 -8.83 0.61 23.01
C ASP A 63 -10.05 1.53 23.06
#